data_AF-A0A058ZYY1-F1
#
_entry.id   AF-A0A058ZYY1-F1
#
_cell.length_a   1.000
_cell.length_b   1.000
_cell.length_c   1.000
_cell.angle_alpha   90.00
_cell.angle_beta   90.00
_cell.angle_gamma   90.00
#
_symmetry.space_group_name_H-M   'P 1'
#
loop_
_entity.id
_entity.type
_entity.pdbx_description
1 polymer ?
#
loop_
_entity_poly.entity_id
_entity_poly.type
_entity_poly.pdbx_seq_one_letter_code
_entity_poly.pdbx_strand_id
1 'polypeptide(L)'
;MLFGCQHPSNKIDCLVCSFCFRFIGTLELQIGRRLFFQDLGLSSSHGCDTGSFSDVSNDHGASDSSNGDDVADEKSYDDSRGASGSKRAKVPLPKEIIESLMNGEIVLPYSDKFSSSPVIPCSRGCQEAYYCSKACADADWNSFHSLLCTGEKSEAFSTKALLQFIQHETNDIFILAAKMKDTAHVMDKFRMPLLLEAWKPISVGHKRRWWECIALPEDVDPSEEAVFRMQIKELAFMSLQLLKAAIFDKECEPLFSLDIYGHIIGMFELNNLDLVVASPVEDYFLYIDDRPSPEKNLEVYAFMIISIGREKPRKVSQPYLDALGDEYALCCEGTAFFPLQSCMNQSCHPNAKAFKREEDRDGQATIVALKPISKGEEQAMLADYGFSCKCVKCQEES
;
A
#
# COMPACT_ATOMS: atom_id res chain seq x y z
N MET A 1 -12.61 7.17 2.25
CA MET A 1 -12.24 5.82 1.78
C MET A 1 -13.43 4.90 2.02
N LEU A 2 -13.83 4.07 1.05
CA LEU A 2 -14.88 3.07 1.24
C LEU A 2 -14.28 1.67 1.50
N PHE A 3 -13.34 1.26 0.64
CA PHE A 3 -12.56 0.03 0.83
C PHE A 3 -11.07 0.37 0.76
N GLY A 4 -10.26 -0.35 1.52
CA GLY A 4 -8.81 -0.23 1.47
C GLY A 4 -8.13 -1.48 2.02
N CYS A 5 -6.94 -1.77 1.53
CA CYS A 5 -6.03 -2.76 2.09
C CYS A 5 -4.59 -2.23 2.03
N GLN A 6 -3.80 -2.60 3.02
CA GLN A 6 -2.35 -2.43 2.98
C GLN A 6 -1.77 -3.60 2.19
N HIS A 7 -0.77 -3.35 1.35
CA HIS A 7 -0.09 -4.41 0.60
C HIS A 7 0.50 -5.45 1.57
N PRO A 8 0.34 -6.77 1.33
CA PRO A 8 0.83 -7.83 2.21
C PRO A 8 2.33 -7.75 2.48
N SER A 9 3.15 -7.40 1.48
CA SER A 9 4.58 -7.16 1.64
C SER A 9 4.86 -6.00 2.58
N ASN A 10 4.11 -4.90 2.45
CA ASN A 10 4.26 -3.70 3.27
C ASN A 10 3.87 -3.89 4.75
N LYS A 11 3.07 -4.92 5.10
CA LYS A 11 2.72 -5.25 6.50
C LYS A 11 3.92 -5.61 7.37
N ILE A 12 5.00 -6.06 6.73
CA ILE A 12 6.26 -6.42 7.38
C ILE A 12 6.99 -5.14 7.83
N ASP A 13 7.00 -4.12 6.97
CA ASP A 13 7.71 -2.87 7.20
C ASP A 13 6.90 -1.84 7.99
N CYS A 14 5.57 -1.84 7.84
CA CYS A 14 4.69 -0.83 8.42
C CYS A 14 3.60 -1.48 9.27
N LEU A 15 3.62 -1.23 10.58
CA LEU A 15 2.53 -1.63 11.47
C LEU A 15 1.50 -0.49 11.55
N VAL A 16 0.37 -0.67 10.88
CA VAL A 16 -0.72 0.31 10.82
C VAL A 16 -2.04 -0.26 11.31
N CYS A 17 -3.00 0.63 11.59
CA CYS A 17 -4.37 0.24 11.84
C CYS A 17 -5.00 -0.39 10.58
N SER A 18 -5.56 -1.59 10.69
CA SER A 18 -6.17 -2.33 9.58
C SER A 18 -7.44 -1.68 8.99
N PHE A 19 -7.99 -0.66 9.68
CA PHE A 19 -9.17 0.09 9.24
C PHE A 19 -8.82 1.46 8.65
N CYS A 20 -8.08 2.28 9.40
CA CYS A 20 -7.77 3.66 9.02
C CYS A 20 -6.35 3.87 8.52
N PHE A 21 -5.49 2.84 8.53
CA PHE A 21 -4.11 2.88 8.01
C PHE A 21 -3.16 3.87 8.67
N ARG A 22 -3.58 4.53 9.76
CA ARG A 22 -2.67 5.28 10.62
C ARG A 22 -1.66 4.33 11.26
N PHE A 23 -0.39 4.72 11.32
CA PHE A 23 0.63 4.03 12.12
C PHE A 23 0.17 3.86 13.57
N ILE A 24 0.55 2.75 14.21
CA ILE A 24 0.15 2.43 15.59
C ILE A 24 1.34 1.94 16.41
N GLY A 25 1.25 2.09 17.73
CA GLY A 25 2.34 1.77 18.64
C GLY A 25 3.39 2.86 18.74
N THR A 26 4.47 2.54 19.46
CA THR A 26 5.59 3.45 19.67
C THR A 26 6.47 3.53 18.43
N LEU A 27 7.26 4.59 18.34
CA LEU A 27 8.23 4.75 17.27
C LEU A 27 9.26 3.61 17.27
N GLU A 28 9.68 3.20 18.46
CA GLU A 28 10.63 2.11 18.69
C GLU A 28 10.07 0.77 18.24
N LEU A 29 8.77 0.53 18.43
CA LEU A 29 8.12 -0.67 17.92
C LEU A 29 8.16 -0.71 16.38
N GLN A 30 7.93 0.42 15.70
CA GLN A 30 8.02 0.49 14.23
C GLN A 30 9.44 0.19 13.75
N ILE A 31 10.44 0.85 14.33
CA ILE A 31 11.86 0.65 13.99
C ILE A 31 12.28 -0.79 14.29
N GLY A 32 11.97 -1.30 15.49
CA GLY A 32 12.36 -2.63 15.94
C GLY A 32 11.75 -3.74 15.10
N ARG A 33 10.44 -3.67 14.81
CA ARG A 33 9.77 -4.66 13.94
C ARG A 33 10.42 -4.72 12.57
N ARG A 34 10.69 -3.56 11.98
CA ARG A 34 11.28 -3.48 10.66
C ARG A 34 12.67 -4.09 10.62
N LEU A 35 13.54 -3.72 11.56
CA LEU A 35 14.88 -4.29 11.66
C LEU A 35 14.83 -5.80 11.90
N PHE A 36 13.91 -6.28 12.74
CA PHE A 36 13.72 -7.70 13.00
C PHE A 36 13.39 -8.50 11.73
N PHE A 37 12.49 -7.99 10.89
CA PHE A 37 12.13 -8.68 9.64
C PHE A 37 13.16 -8.50 8.52
N GLN A 38 13.91 -7.39 8.51
CA GLN A 38 15.07 -7.23 7.64
C GLN A 38 16.14 -8.29 7.92
N ASP A 39 16.44 -8.57 9.19
CA ASP A 39 17.39 -9.60 9.60
C ASP A 39 16.95 -11.02 9.22
N LEU A 40 15.64 -11.26 9.10
CA LEU A 40 15.07 -12.52 8.62
C LEU A 40 15.04 -12.63 7.08
N GLY A 41 15.44 -11.58 6.36
CA GLY A 41 15.37 -11.51 4.90
C GLY A 41 13.94 -11.40 4.35
N LEU A 42 13.00 -10.92 5.17
CA LEU A 42 11.57 -10.84 4.83
C LEU A 42 11.10 -9.45 4.41
N SER A 43 11.91 -8.41 4.63
CA SER A 43 11.60 -7.02 4.20
C SER A 43 11.88 -6.85 2.72
N SER A 44 10.97 -6.19 1.98
CA SER A 44 11.14 -5.90 0.56
C SER A 44 12.18 -4.79 0.36
N SER A 45 13.19 -5.04 -0.48
CA SER A 45 14.00 -3.97 -1.04
C SER A 45 13.14 -3.22 -2.06
N HIS A 46 12.50 -2.13 -1.64
CA HIS A 46 11.72 -1.28 -2.54
C HIS A 46 12.69 -0.50 -3.42
N GLY A 47 13.05 -1.05 -4.58
CA GLY A 47 13.44 -0.24 -5.73
C GLY A 47 12.20 0.56 -6.16
N CYS A 48 12.35 1.86 -6.33
CA CYS A 48 11.35 2.68 -7.01
C CYS A 48 11.32 2.33 -8.50
N ASP A 49 10.78 1.15 -8.82
CA ASP A 49 10.44 0.79 -10.18
C ASP A 49 8.95 1.03 -10.36
N THR A 50 8.65 2.18 -10.96
CA THR A 50 7.46 2.30 -11.79
C THR A 50 7.53 1.20 -12.84
N GLY A 51 6.79 0.10 -12.62
CA GLY A 51 6.51 -0.91 -13.64
C GLY A 51 7.07 -2.30 -13.36
N SER A 52 6.16 -3.26 -13.45
CA SER A 52 6.35 -4.70 -13.65
C SER A 52 6.56 -5.59 -12.41
N PHE A 53 5.61 -6.51 -12.26
CA PHE A 53 5.67 -7.64 -11.34
C PHE A 53 6.31 -8.85 -12.02
N SER A 54 7.07 -9.60 -11.21
CA SER A 54 7.50 -11.01 -11.34
C SER A 54 8.81 -11.33 -12.07
N ASP A 55 9.87 -11.44 -11.25
CA ASP A 55 11.02 -12.32 -11.48
C ASP A 55 10.57 -13.78 -11.56
N VAL A 56 10.79 -14.43 -12.71
CA VAL A 56 10.97 -15.88 -12.79
C VAL A 56 12.37 -16.14 -13.32
N SER A 57 13.19 -16.70 -12.45
CA SER A 57 14.54 -17.15 -12.71
C SER A 57 14.59 -18.23 -13.80
N ASN A 58 15.40 -18.00 -14.84
CA ASN A 58 16.02 -19.06 -15.61
C ASN A 58 17.46 -18.70 -15.93
N ASP A 59 18.35 -19.48 -15.32
CA ASP A 59 19.77 -19.58 -15.62
C ASP A 59 19.96 -20.16 -17.03
N HIS A 60 20.83 -19.54 -17.86
CA HIS A 60 21.80 -20.19 -18.75
C HIS A 60 22.56 -19.17 -19.63
N GLY A 61 23.85 -18.98 -19.32
CA GLY A 61 24.96 -19.16 -20.26
C GLY A 61 25.17 -18.21 -21.47
N ALA A 62 26.02 -17.20 -21.25
CA ALA A 62 27.20 -16.83 -22.06
C ALA A 62 27.12 -16.17 -23.46
N SER A 63 27.80 -15.00 -23.55
CA SER A 63 28.59 -14.41 -24.68
C SER A 63 27.84 -14.00 -25.97
N ASP A 64 28.07 -12.87 -26.64
CA ASP A 64 29.26 -12.01 -26.78
C ASP A 64 28.91 -10.67 -27.50
N SER A 65 29.61 -9.58 -27.11
CA SER A 65 30.16 -8.46 -27.92
C SER A 65 29.40 -7.72 -29.06
N SER A 66 29.24 -6.38 -28.89
CA SER A 66 30.01 -5.30 -29.59
C SER A 66 29.23 -4.07 -30.12
N ASN A 67 29.62 -2.90 -29.57
CA ASN A 67 29.97 -1.59 -30.16
C ASN A 67 29.09 -0.82 -31.19
N GLY A 68 28.83 0.45 -30.83
CA GLY A 68 29.23 1.63 -31.63
C GLY A 68 28.11 2.47 -32.27
N ASP A 69 27.82 3.66 -31.73
CA ASP A 69 28.38 4.94 -32.22
C ASP A 69 27.47 6.15 -31.91
N ASP A 70 28.12 7.20 -31.39
CA ASP A 70 27.63 8.51 -31.00
C ASP A 70 27.25 9.42 -32.18
N VAL A 71 26.20 10.26 -32.03
CA VAL A 71 26.19 11.65 -32.54
C VAL A 71 25.38 12.55 -31.59
N ALA A 72 26.01 13.65 -31.17
CA ALA A 72 25.50 14.69 -30.28
C ALA A 72 24.90 15.89 -31.06
N ASP A 73 23.88 16.57 -30.49
CA ASP A 73 23.91 18.03 -30.20
C ASP A 73 22.62 18.59 -29.56
N GLU A 74 22.80 19.17 -28.36
CA GLU A 74 22.29 20.46 -27.82
C GLU A 74 20.76 20.79 -27.76
N LYS A 75 20.13 21.33 -26.70
CA LYS A 75 20.58 22.07 -25.49
C LYS A 75 19.50 22.05 -24.37
N SER A 76 19.98 21.76 -23.15
CA SER A 76 19.66 22.30 -21.81
C SER A 76 18.24 22.75 -21.42
N TYR A 77 17.66 22.05 -20.43
CA TYR A 77 17.17 22.68 -19.19
C TYR A 77 17.66 21.84 -18.00
N ASP A 78 18.36 22.51 -17.10
CA ASP A 78 19.03 21.97 -15.90
C ASP A 78 18.02 21.63 -14.81
N ASP A 79 17.90 20.34 -14.47
CA ASP A 79 17.31 19.89 -13.21
C ASP A 79 18.21 18.83 -12.59
N SER A 80 19.42 19.27 -12.22
CA SER A 80 20.42 18.45 -11.54
C SER A 80 20.07 18.29 -10.06
N ARG A 81 19.32 17.24 -9.72
CA ARG A 81 19.47 16.49 -8.43
C ARG A 81 19.35 14.98 -8.64
N GLY A 82 20.02 14.46 -9.65
CA GLY A 82 20.37 13.04 -9.74
C GLY A 82 21.60 12.73 -8.88
N ALA A 83 21.41 12.53 -7.57
CA ALA A 83 22.44 11.90 -6.76
C ALA A 83 22.42 10.40 -7.06
N SER A 84 23.36 9.93 -7.87
CA SER A 84 23.75 8.52 -7.89
C SER A 84 24.35 8.19 -6.52
N GLY A 85 23.46 7.87 -5.58
CA GLY A 85 23.80 7.52 -4.21
C GLY A 85 24.37 6.11 -4.18
N SER A 86 25.65 5.97 -3.83
CA SER A 86 26.15 4.69 -3.33
C SER A 86 25.25 4.26 -2.16
N LYS A 87 24.52 3.15 -2.30
CA LYS A 87 23.64 2.61 -1.25
C LYS A 87 24.42 2.59 0.06
N ARG A 88 23.92 3.31 1.07
CA ARG A 88 24.61 3.38 2.35
C ARG A 88 24.65 1.97 2.95
N ALA A 89 25.85 1.46 3.25
CA ALA A 89 25.98 0.12 3.82
C ALA A 89 25.24 0.07 5.17
N LYS A 90 24.19 -0.76 5.26
CA LYS A 90 23.41 -0.98 6.48
C LYS A 90 24.33 -1.57 7.55
N VAL A 91 24.33 -1.01 8.75
CA VAL A 91 25.12 -1.51 9.89
C VAL A 91 24.18 -2.33 10.79
N PRO A 92 24.31 -3.66 10.88
CA PRO A 92 23.39 -4.48 11.65
C PRO A 92 23.49 -4.15 13.16
N LEU A 93 22.34 -4.20 13.85
CA LEU A 93 22.28 -4.08 15.30
C LEU A 93 22.24 -5.48 15.95
N PRO A 94 22.76 -5.63 17.17
CA PRO A 94 22.56 -6.85 17.96
C PRO A 94 21.07 -7.17 18.14
N LYS A 95 20.71 -8.45 18.09
CA LYS A 95 19.32 -8.92 18.21
C LYS A 95 18.68 -8.47 19.52
N GLU A 96 19.45 -8.45 20.60
CA GLU A 96 18.99 -8.02 21.92
C GLU A 96 18.53 -6.55 21.91
N ILE A 97 19.19 -5.69 21.13
CA ILE A 97 18.80 -4.28 20.97
C ILE A 97 17.49 -4.18 20.18
N ILE A 98 17.35 -4.98 19.12
CA ILE A 98 16.12 -5.02 18.30
C ILE A 98 14.93 -5.50 19.12
N GLU A 99 15.10 -6.56 19.91
CA GLU A 99 14.08 -7.07 20.84
C GLU A 99 13.73 -6.02 21.92
N SER A 100 14.74 -5.34 22.46
CA SER A 100 14.55 -4.26 23.45
C SER A 100 13.70 -3.10 22.90
N LEU A 101 13.88 -2.73 21.62
CA LEU A 101 13.02 -1.74 20.95
C LEU A 101 11.57 -2.22 20.85
N MET A 102 11.37 -3.47 20.42
CA MET A 102 10.02 -4.04 20.24
C MET A 102 9.27 -4.21 21.57
N ASN A 103 9.99 -4.49 22.65
CA ASN A 103 9.43 -4.67 23.99
C ASN A 103 9.25 -3.34 24.76
N GLY A 104 9.73 -2.22 24.20
CA GLY A 104 9.63 -0.89 24.83
C GLY A 104 10.63 -0.67 25.97
N GLU A 105 11.71 -1.45 26.02
CA GLU A 105 12.80 -1.30 27.02
C GLU A 105 13.74 -0.15 26.67
N ILE A 106 13.84 0.16 25.37
CA ILE A 106 14.55 1.33 24.84
C ILE A 106 13.52 2.39 24.48
N VAL A 107 13.77 3.62 24.93
CA VAL A 107 13.00 4.81 24.55
C VAL A 107 13.96 5.80 23.91
N LEU A 108 13.68 6.17 22.68
CA LEU A 108 14.45 7.13 21.92
C LEU A 108 14.14 8.58 22.38
N PRO A 109 15.11 9.50 22.34
CA PRO A 109 14.90 10.87 22.80
C PRO A 109 13.77 11.56 22.02
N TYR A 110 12.77 12.13 22.69
CA TYR A 110 11.63 12.83 22.07
C TYR A 110 10.70 11.96 21.20
N SER A 111 10.79 10.63 21.27
CA SER A 111 9.93 9.73 20.48
C SER A 111 8.46 9.79 20.90
N ASP A 112 8.16 10.29 22.10
CA ASP A 112 6.81 10.55 22.61
C ASP A 112 6.01 11.52 21.72
N LYS A 113 6.70 12.41 21.00
CA LYS A 113 6.08 13.38 20.07
C LYS A 113 5.61 12.77 18.75
N PHE A 114 6.15 11.60 18.41
CA PHE A 114 5.89 10.86 17.17
C PHE A 114 5.16 9.54 17.42
N SER A 115 4.98 9.20 18.70
CA SER A 115 4.29 7.99 19.12
C SER A 115 2.84 8.03 18.66
N SER A 116 2.39 6.91 18.12
CA SER A 116 1.06 6.78 17.56
C SER A 116 0.06 6.20 18.56
N SER A 117 -1.18 6.05 18.13
CA SER A 117 -2.25 5.43 18.91
C SER A 117 -1.88 4.02 19.39
N PRO A 118 -2.48 3.51 20.49
CA PRO A 118 -2.16 2.20 21.03
C PRO A 118 -2.40 1.08 20.00
N VAL A 119 -1.65 -0.02 20.16
CA VAL A 119 -1.84 -1.24 19.37
C VAL A 119 -2.92 -2.10 20.01
N ILE A 120 -4.10 -2.14 19.39
CA ILE A 120 -5.20 -2.99 19.84
C ILE A 120 -5.30 -4.19 18.89
N PRO A 121 -5.01 -5.42 19.33
CA PRO A 121 -5.14 -6.60 18.46
C PRO A 121 -6.61 -6.91 18.18
N CYS A 122 -6.88 -7.63 17.10
CA CYS A 122 -8.21 -8.17 16.84
C CYS A 122 -8.70 -9.02 18.01
N SER A 123 -9.88 -8.65 18.55
CA SER A 123 -10.52 -9.34 19.68
C SER A 123 -10.88 -10.80 19.42
N ARG A 124 -10.82 -11.22 18.16
CA ARG A 124 -11.12 -12.58 17.70
C ARG A 124 -9.87 -13.42 17.39
N GLY A 125 -8.68 -12.83 17.53
CA GLY A 125 -7.42 -13.58 17.59
C GLY A 125 -6.82 -13.98 16.24
N CYS A 126 -7.08 -13.25 15.15
CA CYS A 126 -6.44 -13.51 13.85
C CYS A 126 -4.94 -13.20 13.81
N GLN A 127 -4.39 -12.49 14.81
CA GLN A 127 -2.98 -12.08 14.92
C GLN A 127 -2.44 -11.18 13.79
N GLU A 128 -3.22 -10.95 12.74
CA GLU A 128 -2.86 -10.14 11.58
C GLU A 128 -3.43 -8.71 11.66
N ALA A 129 -4.64 -8.55 12.21
CA ALA A 129 -5.31 -7.25 12.27
C ALA A 129 -5.07 -6.54 13.60
N TYR A 130 -4.69 -5.27 13.50
CA TYR A 130 -4.39 -4.38 14.62
C TYR A 130 -5.09 -3.03 14.41
N TYR A 131 -5.45 -2.36 15.50
CA TYR A 131 -6.29 -1.17 15.46
C TYR A 131 -5.76 -0.08 16.36
N CYS A 132 -5.94 1.18 15.94
CA CYS A 132 -5.59 2.35 16.75
C CYS A 132 -6.59 2.63 17.89
N SER A 133 -7.79 2.06 17.81
CA SER A 133 -8.88 2.31 18.76
C SER A 133 -9.92 1.18 18.70
N LYS A 134 -10.70 1.04 19.78
CA LYS A 134 -11.87 0.15 19.79
C LYS A 134 -12.88 0.54 18.71
N ALA A 135 -13.07 1.83 18.45
CA ALA A 135 -13.96 2.31 17.39
C ALA A 135 -13.53 1.80 16.01
N CYS A 136 -12.24 1.81 15.69
CA CYS A 136 -11.73 1.24 14.43
C CYS A 136 -11.87 -0.29 14.39
N ALA A 137 -11.61 -0.98 15.50
CA ALA A 137 -11.79 -2.43 15.58
C ALA A 137 -13.27 -2.83 15.35
N ASP A 138 -14.19 -2.14 16.02
CA ASP A 138 -15.63 -2.38 15.88
C ASP A 138 -16.12 -2.00 14.47
N ALA A 139 -15.64 -0.90 13.90
CA ALA A 139 -16.00 -0.48 12.54
C ALA A 139 -15.52 -1.47 11.48
N ASP A 140 -14.28 -1.96 11.58
CA ASP A 140 -13.72 -2.97 10.67
C ASP A 140 -14.48 -4.30 10.81
N TRP A 141 -14.72 -4.74 12.05
CA TRP A 141 -15.49 -5.95 12.32
C TRP A 141 -16.87 -5.92 11.68
N ASN A 142 -17.61 -4.83 11.86
CA ASN A 142 -18.99 -4.72 11.37
C ASN A 142 -19.08 -4.49 9.85
N SER A 143 -17.97 -4.12 9.20
CA SER A 143 -18.00 -3.75 7.77
C SER A 143 -17.35 -4.81 6.86
N PHE A 144 -16.25 -5.41 7.30
CA PHE A 144 -15.34 -6.18 6.42
C PHE A 144 -14.63 -7.36 7.07
N HIS A 145 -14.35 -7.31 8.37
CA HIS A 145 -13.44 -8.27 9.01
C HIS A 145 -14.16 -9.49 9.56
N SER A 146 -15.47 -9.44 9.83
CA SER A 146 -16.22 -10.55 10.40
C SER A 146 -16.07 -11.85 9.59
N LEU A 147 -16.23 -11.77 8.27
CA LEU A 147 -16.12 -12.94 7.38
C LEU A 147 -14.69 -13.17 6.88
N LEU A 148 -13.80 -12.20 7.04
CA LEU A 148 -12.40 -12.27 6.58
C LEU A 148 -11.40 -12.43 7.73
N CYS A 149 -11.89 -12.71 8.94
CA CYS A 149 -11.06 -13.00 10.10
C CYS A 149 -10.57 -14.45 10.05
N THR A 150 -9.28 -14.66 10.27
CA THR A 150 -8.66 -16.00 10.38
C THR A 150 -8.58 -16.51 11.82
N GLY A 151 -9.09 -15.72 12.78
CA GLY A 151 -9.10 -16.05 14.20
C GLY A 151 -10.17 -17.08 14.58
N GLU A 152 -10.05 -17.64 15.78
CA GLU A 152 -10.90 -18.74 16.29
C GLU A 152 -12.40 -18.39 16.32
N LYS A 153 -12.74 -17.10 16.41
CA LYS A 153 -14.12 -16.58 16.50
C LYS A 153 -14.55 -15.86 15.22
N SER A 154 -14.03 -16.28 14.08
CA SER A 154 -14.45 -15.79 12.75
C SER A 154 -15.92 -16.12 12.46
N GLU A 155 -16.58 -15.29 11.65
CA GLU A 155 -17.90 -15.61 11.07
C GLU A 155 -17.78 -16.38 9.73
N ALA A 156 -16.56 -16.62 9.23
CA ALA A 156 -16.33 -17.45 8.06
C ALA A 156 -16.79 -18.91 8.27
N PHE A 157 -17.35 -19.53 7.23
CA PHE A 157 -17.71 -20.95 7.25
C PHE A 157 -16.46 -21.85 7.39
N SER A 158 -15.35 -21.46 6.77
CA SER A 158 -14.10 -22.22 6.82
C SER A 158 -12.90 -21.28 6.87
N THR A 159 -12.30 -21.14 8.06
CA THR A 159 -11.05 -20.39 8.26
C THR A 159 -9.89 -21.00 7.48
N LYS A 160 -9.88 -22.33 7.28
CA LYS A 160 -8.89 -23.01 6.44
C LYS A 160 -9.00 -22.57 4.97
N ALA A 161 -10.21 -22.54 4.42
CA ALA A 161 -10.43 -22.09 3.04
C ALA A 161 -10.12 -20.59 2.91
N LEU A 162 -10.44 -19.80 3.93
CA LEU A 162 -10.09 -18.38 3.97
C LEU A 162 -8.57 -18.16 3.97
N LEU A 163 -7.80 -18.94 4.74
CA LEU A 163 -6.34 -18.89 4.70
C LEU A 163 -5.80 -19.27 3.31
N GLN A 164 -6.39 -20.27 2.67
CA GLN A 164 -6.02 -20.63 1.30
C GLN A 164 -6.37 -19.52 0.30
N PHE A 165 -7.51 -18.85 0.49
CA PHE A 165 -7.89 -17.69 -0.31
C PHE A 165 -6.86 -16.58 -0.17
N ILE A 166 -6.53 -16.16 1.05
CA ILE A 166 -5.53 -15.11 1.34
C ILE A 166 -4.13 -15.49 0.83
N GLN A 167 -3.73 -16.77 0.93
CA GLN A 167 -2.43 -17.24 0.42
C GLN A 167 -2.37 -17.39 -1.10
N HIS A 168 -3.52 -17.62 -1.75
CA HIS A 168 -3.62 -17.65 -3.21
C HIS A 168 -3.46 -16.26 -3.83
N GLU A 169 -3.57 -15.21 -3.04
CA GLU A 169 -3.50 -13.83 -3.51
C GLU A 169 -2.12 -13.50 -4.04
N THR A 170 -2.04 -13.48 -5.36
CA THR A 170 -0.96 -12.81 -6.09
C THR A 170 -1.25 -11.32 -6.30
N ASN A 171 -2.47 -10.86 -5.95
CA ASN A 171 -2.94 -9.49 -6.15
C ASN A 171 -3.96 -9.09 -5.07
N ASP A 172 -3.70 -7.95 -4.41
CA ASP A 172 -4.47 -7.39 -3.29
C ASP A 172 -5.92 -7.02 -3.64
N ILE A 173 -6.22 -6.95 -4.93
CA ILE A 173 -7.54 -6.70 -5.47
C ILE A 173 -8.57 -7.76 -5.04
N PHE A 174 -8.13 -9.00 -4.80
CA PHE A 174 -9.01 -10.06 -4.32
C PHE A 174 -9.50 -9.81 -2.89
N ILE A 175 -8.66 -9.29 -1.99
CA ILE A 175 -9.10 -8.82 -0.66
C ILE A 175 -10.14 -7.73 -0.80
N LEU A 176 -9.91 -6.74 -1.67
CA LEU A 176 -10.88 -5.65 -1.87
C LEU A 176 -12.22 -6.18 -2.36
N ALA A 177 -12.20 -7.12 -3.31
CA ALA A 177 -13.40 -7.79 -3.81
C ALA A 177 -14.11 -8.61 -2.73
N ALA A 178 -13.37 -9.27 -1.84
CA ALA A 178 -13.92 -10.00 -0.71
C ALA A 178 -14.55 -9.08 0.35
N LYS A 179 -13.89 -7.95 0.67
CA LYS A 179 -14.42 -6.95 1.61
C LYS A 179 -15.77 -6.39 1.18
N MET A 180 -15.92 -6.11 -0.12
CA MET A 180 -17.19 -5.64 -0.68
C MET A 180 -18.32 -6.65 -0.47
N LYS A 181 -18.02 -7.95 -0.56
CA LYS A 181 -19.01 -9.02 -0.36
C LYS A 181 -19.43 -9.14 1.10
N ASP A 182 -18.51 -8.99 2.04
CA ASP A 182 -18.84 -8.98 3.47
C ASP A 182 -19.82 -7.83 3.77
N THR A 183 -19.54 -6.63 3.26
CA THR A 183 -20.47 -5.48 3.41
C THR A 183 -21.85 -5.79 2.83
N ALA A 184 -21.93 -6.38 1.63
CA ALA A 184 -23.21 -6.75 1.03
C ALA A 184 -23.95 -7.81 1.87
N HIS A 185 -23.26 -8.81 2.40
CA HIS A 185 -23.84 -9.86 3.25
C HIS A 185 -24.36 -9.31 4.58
N VAL A 186 -23.56 -8.47 5.26
CA VAL A 186 -23.97 -7.82 6.52
C VAL A 186 -25.22 -6.96 6.31
N MET A 187 -25.32 -6.29 5.16
CA MET A 187 -26.49 -5.48 4.81
C MET A 187 -27.70 -6.32 4.35
N ASP A 188 -27.49 -7.47 3.72
CA ASP A 188 -28.55 -8.34 3.15
C ASP A 188 -29.26 -9.25 4.17
N LYS A 189 -28.73 -9.40 5.40
CA LYS A 189 -29.50 -9.93 6.56
C LYS A 189 -30.86 -9.23 6.72
N PHE A 190 -31.04 -8.09 6.07
CA PHE A 190 -32.31 -7.43 5.86
C PHE A 190 -32.56 -7.28 4.34
N ARG A 191 -33.43 -8.11 3.73
CA ARG A 191 -34.21 -7.92 2.46
C ARG A 191 -33.58 -7.16 1.25
N MET A 192 -33.73 -7.75 0.04
CA MET A 192 -33.41 -7.23 -1.32
C MET A 192 -33.37 -5.70 -1.59
N PRO A 193 -34.32 -4.84 -1.14
CA PRO A 193 -34.18 -3.39 -1.27
C PRO A 193 -32.89 -2.83 -0.67
N LEU A 194 -32.35 -3.48 0.37
CA LEU A 194 -31.11 -3.09 1.02
C LEU A 194 -29.87 -3.57 0.28
N LEU A 195 -29.97 -4.61 -0.56
CA LEU A 195 -28.90 -4.93 -1.50
C LEU A 195 -28.73 -3.78 -2.49
N LEU A 196 -29.79 -3.28 -3.11
CA LEU A 196 -29.67 -2.10 -3.99
C LEU A 196 -29.08 -0.88 -3.28
N GLU A 197 -29.42 -0.68 -2.00
CA GLU A 197 -28.82 0.37 -1.17
C GLU A 197 -27.33 0.13 -0.91
N ALA A 198 -26.94 -1.10 -0.58
CA ALA A 198 -25.55 -1.52 -0.34
C ALA A 198 -24.66 -1.31 -1.57
N TRP A 199 -25.24 -1.37 -2.78
CA TRP A 199 -24.53 -1.15 -4.03
C TRP A 199 -24.42 0.32 -4.44
N LYS A 200 -25.18 1.26 -3.85
CA LYS A 200 -25.09 2.68 -4.21
C LYS A 200 -23.69 3.28 -4.04
N PRO A 201 -22.94 3.02 -2.96
CA PRO A 201 -21.61 3.62 -2.78
C PRO A 201 -20.60 3.23 -3.87
N ILE A 202 -20.83 2.12 -4.55
CA ILE A 202 -19.97 1.60 -5.63
C ILE A 202 -20.59 1.74 -7.00
N SER A 203 -21.84 2.19 -7.13
CA SER A 203 -22.53 2.30 -8.41
C SER A 203 -21.80 3.24 -9.37
N VAL A 204 -21.06 4.20 -8.81
CA VAL A 204 -20.28 5.21 -9.54
C VAL A 204 -19.00 4.69 -10.17
N GLY A 205 -18.42 3.61 -9.66
CA GLY A 205 -17.17 3.07 -10.22
C GLY A 205 -17.38 2.50 -11.61
N HIS A 206 -16.42 2.71 -12.52
CA HIS A 206 -16.44 2.06 -13.83
C HIS A 206 -16.28 0.54 -13.67
N LYS A 207 -17.13 -0.26 -14.32
CA LYS A 207 -17.16 -1.72 -14.17
C LYS A 207 -16.97 -2.38 -15.52
N ARG A 208 -15.86 -3.08 -15.69
CA ARG A 208 -15.65 -4.08 -16.74
C ARG A 208 -15.18 -5.36 -16.07
N ARG A 209 -15.25 -6.49 -16.77
CA ARG A 209 -14.64 -7.71 -16.26
C ARG A 209 -13.13 -7.53 -16.26
N TRP A 210 -12.47 -7.94 -15.19
CA TRP A 210 -11.03 -7.77 -15.02
C TRP A 210 -10.20 -8.27 -16.21
N TRP A 211 -10.48 -9.47 -16.70
CA TRP A 211 -9.79 -10.05 -17.87
C TRP A 211 -10.06 -9.31 -19.20
N GLU A 212 -10.99 -8.35 -19.24
CA GLU A 212 -11.26 -7.51 -20.42
C GLU A 212 -10.60 -6.12 -20.30
N CYS A 213 -10.12 -5.74 -19.10
CA CYS A 213 -9.69 -4.37 -18.82
C CYS A 213 -8.32 -4.22 -18.16
N ILE A 214 -7.77 -5.28 -17.57
CA ILE A 214 -6.38 -5.25 -17.05
C ILE A 214 -5.42 -4.87 -18.20
N ALA A 215 -4.39 -4.08 -17.91
CA ALA A 215 -3.39 -3.76 -18.91
C ALA A 215 -2.65 -5.03 -19.37
N LEU A 216 -2.24 -5.07 -20.63
CA LEU A 216 -1.33 -6.10 -21.10
C LEU A 216 0.08 -5.74 -20.61
N PRO A 217 0.78 -6.63 -19.88
CA PRO A 217 2.16 -6.40 -19.47
C PRO A 217 3.08 -6.16 -20.66
N GLU A 218 4.13 -5.35 -20.48
CA GLU A 218 5.07 -4.99 -21.56
C GLU A 218 5.85 -6.20 -22.11
N ASP A 219 6.03 -7.23 -21.29
CA ASP A 219 6.71 -8.48 -21.61
C ASP A 219 5.83 -9.49 -22.34
N VAL A 220 4.52 -9.24 -22.46
CA VAL A 220 3.60 -10.12 -23.17
C VAL A 220 3.42 -9.65 -24.61
N ASP A 221 3.73 -10.53 -25.58
CA ASP A 221 3.53 -10.25 -26.99
C ASP A 221 2.03 -10.03 -27.29
N PRO A 222 1.63 -8.98 -28.05
CA PRO A 222 0.23 -8.75 -28.39
C PRO A 222 -0.49 -9.94 -29.05
N SER A 223 0.24 -10.83 -29.72
CA SER A 223 -0.32 -12.07 -30.28
C SER A 223 -0.76 -13.08 -29.21
N GLU A 224 -0.23 -12.98 -27.99
CA GLU A 224 -0.55 -13.83 -26.83
C GLU A 224 -1.66 -13.25 -25.94
N GLU A 225 -2.21 -12.07 -26.27
CA GLU A 225 -3.22 -11.39 -25.46
C GLU A 225 -4.39 -12.31 -25.08
N ALA A 226 -4.88 -13.11 -26.03
CA ALA A 226 -5.99 -14.03 -25.78
C ALA A 226 -5.66 -15.08 -24.71
N VAL A 227 -4.42 -15.58 -24.71
CA VAL A 227 -3.93 -16.54 -23.71
C VAL A 227 -3.81 -15.86 -22.35
N PHE A 228 -3.23 -14.67 -22.30
CA PHE A 228 -3.14 -13.85 -21.09
C PHE A 228 -4.52 -13.57 -20.49
N ARG A 229 -5.50 -13.10 -21.29
CA ARG A 229 -6.88 -12.86 -20.81
C ARG A 229 -7.50 -14.14 -20.23
N MET A 230 -7.25 -15.30 -20.85
CA MET A 230 -7.74 -16.58 -20.36
C MET A 230 -7.11 -16.96 -19.02
N GLN A 231 -5.81 -16.75 -18.84
CA GLN A 231 -5.11 -16.98 -17.57
C GLN A 231 -5.63 -16.07 -16.45
N ILE A 232 -5.84 -14.78 -16.73
CA ILE A 232 -6.42 -13.83 -15.76
C ILE A 232 -7.84 -14.25 -15.36
N LYS A 233 -8.65 -14.72 -16.31
CA LYS A 233 -9.99 -15.24 -16.03
C LYS A 233 -9.96 -16.50 -15.16
N GLU A 234 -9.02 -17.41 -15.43
CA GLU A 234 -8.84 -18.62 -14.63
C GLU A 234 -8.38 -18.29 -13.20
N LEU A 235 -7.47 -17.33 -13.05
CA LEU A 235 -7.04 -16.84 -11.75
C LEU A 235 -8.22 -16.28 -10.93
N ALA A 236 -9.06 -15.44 -11.54
CA ALA A 236 -10.28 -14.95 -10.90
C ALA A 236 -11.25 -16.09 -10.53
N PHE A 237 -11.34 -17.13 -11.35
CA PHE A 237 -12.16 -18.31 -11.07
C PHE A 237 -11.64 -19.10 -9.87
N MET A 238 -10.34 -19.38 -9.81
CA MET A 238 -9.70 -20.08 -8.68
C MET A 238 -9.89 -19.31 -7.37
N SER A 239 -9.60 -18.01 -7.39
CA SER A 239 -9.84 -17.08 -6.28
C SER A 239 -11.30 -17.13 -5.80
N LEU A 240 -12.26 -17.09 -6.73
CA LEU A 240 -13.68 -17.20 -6.39
C LEU A 240 -14.05 -18.54 -5.74
N GLN A 241 -13.49 -19.66 -6.20
CA GLN A 241 -13.79 -20.97 -5.59
C GLN A 241 -13.31 -21.04 -4.14
N LEU A 242 -12.12 -20.51 -3.86
CA LEU A 242 -11.58 -20.42 -2.50
C LEU A 242 -12.44 -19.52 -1.62
N LEU A 243 -12.86 -18.36 -2.14
CA LEU A 243 -13.74 -17.45 -1.42
C LEU A 243 -15.11 -18.07 -1.15
N LYS A 244 -15.68 -18.81 -2.10
CA LYS A 244 -16.94 -19.55 -1.90
C LYS A 244 -16.77 -20.62 -0.82
N ALA A 245 -15.68 -21.37 -0.83
CA ALA A 245 -15.41 -22.35 0.21
C ALA A 245 -15.24 -21.71 1.61
N ALA A 246 -14.86 -20.43 1.68
CA ALA A 246 -14.67 -19.69 2.92
C ALA A 246 -15.95 -19.03 3.46
N ILE A 247 -16.73 -18.35 2.61
CA ILE A 247 -17.78 -17.39 3.04
C ILE A 247 -19.08 -17.48 2.22
N PHE A 248 -19.30 -18.54 1.45
CA PHE A 248 -20.50 -18.63 0.60
C PHE A 248 -21.80 -18.62 1.40
N ASP A 249 -22.70 -17.75 0.98
CA ASP A 249 -24.08 -17.70 1.44
C ASP A 249 -25.01 -17.93 0.24
N LYS A 250 -25.99 -18.82 0.43
CA LYS A 250 -27.01 -19.14 -0.56
C LYS A 250 -27.94 -17.95 -0.85
N GLU A 251 -28.22 -17.10 0.14
CA GLU A 251 -29.06 -15.90 -0.06
C GLU A 251 -28.38 -14.89 -1.00
N CYS A 252 -27.04 -14.85 -0.96
CA CYS A 252 -26.19 -14.02 -1.79
C CYS A 252 -25.58 -14.78 -3.00
N GLU A 253 -26.11 -15.94 -3.38
CA GLU A 253 -25.53 -16.79 -4.45
C GLU A 253 -25.21 -16.02 -5.76
N PRO A 254 -26.05 -15.09 -6.26
CA PRO A 254 -25.74 -14.33 -7.46
C PRO A 254 -24.41 -13.56 -7.36
N LEU A 255 -24.08 -13.05 -6.17
CA LEU A 255 -22.83 -12.34 -5.93
C LEU A 255 -21.61 -13.24 -6.18
N PHE A 256 -21.74 -14.55 -5.98
CA PHE A 256 -20.69 -15.56 -6.16
C PHE A 256 -20.68 -16.20 -7.55
N SER A 257 -21.19 -15.50 -8.56
CA SER A 257 -20.93 -15.82 -9.96
C SER A 257 -19.60 -15.26 -10.43
N LEU A 258 -18.90 -15.97 -11.33
CA LEU A 258 -17.65 -15.49 -11.93
C LEU A 258 -17.84 -14.16 -12.65
N ASP A 259 -19.00 -13.98 -13.28
CA ASP A 259 -19.32 -12.75 -13.99
C ASP A 259 -19.36 -11.55 -13.05
N ILE A 260 -20.14 -11.62 -11.96
CA ILE A 260 -20.20 -10.51 -10.98
C ILE A 260 -18.85 -10.32 -10.29
N TYR A 261 -18.16 -11.40 -9.92
CA TYR A 261 -16.84 -11.29 -9.30
C TYR A 261 -15.82 -10.60 -10.21
N GLY A 262 -15.82 -10.95 -11.51
CA GLY A 262 -14.97 -10.31 -12.51
C GLY A 262 -15.25 -8.81 -12.66
N HIS A 263 -16.51 -8.38 -12.57
CA HIS A 263 -16.87 -6.95 -12.58
C HIS A 263 -16.45 -6.23 -11.30
N ILE A 264 -16.52 -6.89 -10.15
CA ILE A 264 -16.07 -6.31 -8.87
C ILE A 264 -14.55 -6.11 -8.91
N ILE A 265 -13.80 -7.13 -9.35
CA ILE A 265 -12.35 -7.02 -9.49
C ILE A 265 -12.00 -5.93 -10.51
N GLY A 266 -12.59 -5.95 -11.71
CA GLY A 266 -12.31 -4.91 -12.71
C GLY A 266 -12.73 -3.50 -12.27
N MET A 267 -13.70 -3.38 -11.36
CA MET A 267 -13.99 -2.09 -10.71
C MET A 267 -12.84 -1.60 -9.85
N PHE A 268 -12.22 -2.45 -9.04
CA PHE A 268 -11.06 -2.03 -8.27
C PHE A 268 -9.86 -1.75 -9.18
N GLU A 269 -9.67 -2.51 -10.26
CA GLU A 269 -8.57 -2.31 -11.23
C GLU A 269 -8.68 -0.94 -11.90
N LEU A 270 -9.88 -0.54 -12.30
CA LEU A 270 -10.12 0.68 -13.08
C LEU A 270 -10.38 1.92 -12.22
N ASN A 271 -10.47 1.79 -10.89
CA ASN A 271 -10.85 2.92 -10.04
C ASN A 271 -10.01 2.99 -8.76
N ASN A 272 -8.99 2.15 -8.61
CA ASN A 272 -8.12 2.20 -7.45
C ASN A 272 -7.33 3.51 -7.43
N LEU A 273 -7.04 3.93 -6.21
CA LEU A 273 -6.08 4.96 -5.89
C LEU A 273 -5.11 4.38 -4.88
N ASP A 274 -3.82 4.71 -5.05
CA ASP A 274 -2.79 4.32 -4.10
C ASP A 274 -3.12 4.84 -2.71
N LEU A 275 -3.06 3.94 -1.74
CA LEU A 275 -3.12 4.27 -0.33
C LEU A 275 -1.68 4.46 0.15
N VAL A 276 -1.33 5.71 0.47
CA VAL A 276 -0.02 6.06 1.00
C VAL A 276 -0.17 6.83 2.31
N VAL A 277 0.45 6.35 3.38
CA VAL A 277 0.52 7.06 4.66
C VAL A 277 1.98 7.23 5.06
N ALA A 278 2.42 8.47 5.24
CA ALA A 278 3.79 8.80 5.61
C ALA A 278 4.16 8.24 6.98
N SER A 279 5.39 7.74 7.10
CA SER A 279 5.90 7.14 8.33
C SER A 279 6.31 8.18 9.36
N PRO A 280 5.93 8.04 10.64
CA PRO A 280 6.40 8.92 11.71
C PRO A 280 7.91 8.77 11.98
N VAL A 281 8.56 7.72 11.44
CA VAL A 281 10.00 7.51 11.55
C VAL A 281 10.78 8.60 10.83
N GLU A 282 10.28 9.05 9.68
CA GLU A 282 10.92 10.14 8.92
C GLU A 282 10.91 11.45 9.71
N ASP A 283 9.71 11.86 10.16
CA ASP A 283 9.53 13.08 10.94
C ASP A 283 10.41 13.10 12.19
N TYR A 284 10.56 11.94 12.83
CA TYR A 284 11.43 11.80 13.99
C TYR A 284 12.89 12.07 13.65
N PHE A 285 13.44 11.44 12.61
CA PHE A 285 14.84 11.64 12.25
C PHE A 285 15.12 13.07 11.80
N LEU A 286 14.21 13.68 11.03
CA LEU A 286 14.27 15.10 10.68
C LEU A 286 14.25 15.98 11.93
N TYR A 287 13.35 15.70 12.88
CA TYR A 287 13.23 16.45 14.13
C TYR A 287 14.47 16.37 15.02
N ILE A 288 15.14 15.22 15.04
CA ILE A 288 16.42 15.04 15.74
C ILE A 288 17.55 15.71 14.99
N ASP A 289 17.50 15.73 13.66
CA ASP A 289 18.51 16.35 12.84
C ASP A 289 18.56 17.88 12.97
N ASP A 290 17.40 18.50 13.16
CA ASP A 290 17.25 19.94 13.37
C ASP A 290 17.59 20.41 14.81
N ARG A 291 18.01 19.51 15.71
CA ARG A 291 18.32 19.87 17.11
C ARG A 291 19.61 20.71 17.20
N PRO A 292 19.64 21.74 18.07
CA PRO A 292 20.85 22.54 18.30
C PRO A 292 21.99 21.73 18.92
N SER A 293 23.20 22.31 18.89
CA SER A 293 24.48 21.66 19.17
C SER A 293 24.52 20.78 20.44
N PRO A 294 25.42 19.78 20.50
CA PRO A 294 25.55 18.83 21.61
C PRO A 294 25.65 19.47 22.99
N GLU A 295 26.21 20.68 23.09
CA GLU A 295 26.37 21.41 24.35
C GLU A 295 25.04 21.79 25.01
N LYS A 296 23.93 21.78 24.25
CA LYS A 296 22.58 22.15 24.72
C LYS A 296 21.58 21.00 24.73
N ASN A 297 21.96 19.80 24.30
CA ASN A 297 21.04 18.66 24.13
C ASN A 297 21.69 17.31 24.48
N LEU A 298 22.13 17.14 25.74
CA LEU A 298 22.76 15.91 26.22
C LEU A 298 21.87 14.66 26.09
N GLU A 299 20.54 14.82 26.04
CA GLU A 299 19.59 13.72 25.81
C GLU A 299 19.62 13.20 24.36
N VAL A 300 20.03 14.03 23.39
CA VAL A 300 20.10 13.68 21.96
C VAL A 300 21.43 13.05 21.60
N TYR A 301 22.50 13.45 22.28
CA TYR A 301 23.87 13.08 21.94
C TYR A 301 24.49 12.18 23.01
N ALA A 302 24.96 11.00 22.59
CA ALA A 302 25.88 10.20 23.37
C ALA A 302 27.33 10.51 22.92
N PHE A 303 28.26 10.54 23.87
CA PHE A 303 29.68 10.65 23.55
C PHE A 303 30.25 9.25 23.30
N MET A 304 30.75 9.02 22.08
CA MET A 304 31.42 7.78 21.73
C MET A 304 32.94 7.99 21.79
N ILE A 305 33.64 7.13 22.55
CA ILE A 305 35.11 7.09 22.54
C ILE A 305 35.56 6.47 21.21
N ILE A 306 36.27 7.25 20.39
CA ILE A 306 36.94 6.74 19.20
C ILE A 306 38.33 6.19 19.55
N SER A 307 38.92 5.37 18.65
CA SER A 307 40.16 4.61 18.89
C SER A 307 41.38 5.41 19.37
N ILE A 308 41.34 6.74 19.29
CA ILE A 308 42.37 7.68 19.76
C ILE A 308 42.03 8.34 21.11
N GLY A 309 41.06 7.82 21.86
CA GLY A 309 40.65 8.36 23.16
C GLY A 309 39.97 9.73 23.09
N ARG A 310 39.57 10.18 21.89
CA ARG A 310 38.75 11.39 21.71
C ARG A 310 37.29 11.00 21.80
N GLU A 311 36.48 11.86 22.41
CA GLU A 311 35.03 11.72 22.38
C GLU A 311 34.48 12.56 21.23
N LYS A 312 33.63 11.95 20.40
CA LYS A 312 32.80 12.69 19.44
C LYS A 312 31.32 12.51 19.82
N PRO A 313 30.54 13.59 19.85
CA PRO A 313 29.11 13.50 20.05
C PRO A 313 28.50 12.79 18.84
N ARG A 314 27.71 11.75 19.09
CA ARG A 314 26.89 11.05 18.09
C ARG A 314 25.46 11.04 18.59
N LYS A 315 24.51 11.24 17.68
CA LYS A 315 23.09 11.16 18.03
C LYS A 315 22.79 9.76 18.55
N VAL A 316 22.06 9.65 19.66
CA VAL A 316 21.62 8.37 20.25
C VAL A 316 20.81 7.57 19.22
N SER A 317 20.10 8.26 18.33
CA SER A 317 19.30 7.66 17.26
C SER A 317 20.14 7.15 16.05
N GLN A 318 21.40 7.56 15.93
CA GLN A 318 22.22 7.30 14.74
C GLN A 318 22.43 5.80 14.44
N PRO A 319 22.70 4.92 15.42
CA PRO A 319 22.85 3.49 15.15
C PRO A 319 21.62 2.87 14.48
N TYR A 320 20.41 3.33 14.85
CA TYR A 320 19.16 2.86 14.26
C TYR A 320 18.97 3.38 12.83
N LEU A 321 19.30 4.66 12.58
CA LEU A 321 19.27 5.22 11.22
C LEU A 321 20.26 4.50 10.29
N ASP A 322 21.47 4.22 10.79
CA ASP A 322 22.49 3.51 10.02
C ASP A 322 22.11 2.04 9.75
N ALA A 323 21.33 1.41 10.65
CA ALA A 323 20.80 0.07 10.46
C ALA A 323 19.65 0.03 9.44
N LEU A 324 18.73 1.00 9.52
CA LEU A 324 17.62 1.15 8.58
C LEU A 324 18.08 1.51 7.15
N GLY A 325 19.15 2.30 7.03
CA GLY A 325 19.72 2.73 5.76
C GLY A 325 18.84 3.74 5.02
N ASP A 326 18.98 3.80 3.69
CA ASP A 326 18.31 4.80 2.85
C ASP A 326 16.78 4.64 2.83
N GLU A 327 16.29 3.44 3.16
CA GLU A 327 14.87 3.15 3.19
C GLU A 327 14.22 3.53 4.52
N TYR A 328 14.89 4.20 5.48
CA TYR A 328 14.39 4.43 6.84
C TYR A 328 12.97 5.02 6.95
N ALA A 329 12.50 5.72 5.92
CA ALA A 329 11.22 6.40 5.83
C ALA A 329 10.11 5.67 5.02
N LEU A 330 10.15 4.33 4.90
CA LEU A 330 9.12 3.57 4.17
C LEU A 330 7.70 3.92 4.66
N CYS A 331 6.84 4.30 3.72
CA CYS A 331 5.46 4.63 3.97
C CYS A 331 4.60 3.36 4.10
N CYS A 332 3.44 3.48 4.72
CA CYS A 332 2.39 2.48 4.53
C CYS A 332 1.89 2.58 3.09
N GLU A 333 1.93 1.47 2.37
CA GLU A 333 1.51 1.35 0.98
C GLU A 333 0.34 0.36 0.88
N GLY A 334 -0.58 0.66 -0.03
CA GLY A 334 -1.83 -0.06 -0.14
C GLY A 334 -2.63 0.36 -1.35
N THR A 335 -3.80 -0.23 -1.48
CA THR A 335 -4.76 0.06 -2.54
C THR A 335 -6.10 0.38 -1.91
N ALA A 336 -6.77 1.44 -2.39
CA ALA A 336 -8.06 1.84 -1.86
C ALA A 336 -9.04 2.35 -2.93
N PHE A 337 -10.32 2.24 -2.61
CA PHE A 337 -11.43 2.73 -3.41
C PHE A 337 -12.12 3.90 -2.71
N PHE A 338 -12.26 5.00 -3.45
CA PHE A 338 -12.79 6.26 -2.97
C PHE A 338 -13.94 6.71 -3.88
N PRO A 339 -15.21 6.49 -3.51
CA PRO A 339 -16.36 6.74 -4.39
C PRO A 339 -16.35 8.12 -5.07
N LEU A 340 -16.01 9.18 -4.32
CA LEU A 340 -15.98 10.54 -4.87
C LEU A 340 -14.84 10.75 -5.86
N GLN A 341 -13.66 10.16 -5.62
CA GLN A 341 -12.54 10.26 -6.55
C GLN A 341 -12.81 9.40 -7.79
N SER A 342 -13.46 8.26 -7.66
CA SER A 342 -13.85 7.41 -8.80
C SER A 342 -14.88 8.09 -9.73
N CYS A 343 -15.54 9.16 -9.29
CA CYS A 343 -16.38 10.00 -10.15
C CYS A 343 -15.58 11.03 -10.97
N MET A 344 -14.28 11.20 -10.70
CA MET A 344 -13.44 12.18 -11.39
C MET A 344 -12.87 11.54 -12.65
N ASN A 345 -13.11 12.17 -13.80
CA ASN A 345 -12.48 11.75 -15.05
C ASN A 345 -10.96 12.00 -14.99
N GLN A 346 -10.22 11.12 -15.66
CA GLN A 346 -8.78 11.24 -15.82
C GLN A 346 -8.45 12.10 -17.05
N SER A 347 -7.51 13.04 -16.93
CA SER A 347 -7.04 13.91 -18.02
C SER A 347 -5.51 14.04 -18.02
N CYS A 348 -4.88 14.19 -19.19
CA CYS A 348 -3.45 14.51 -19.29
C CYS A 348 -3.12 15.93 -18.81
N HIS A 349 -4.14 16.78 -18.61
CA HIS A 349 -3.98 18.14 -18.06
C HIS A 349 -5.03 18.42 -16.98
N PRO A 350 -4.91 17.75 -15.81
CA PRO A 350 -5.96 17.75 -14.81
C PRO A 350 -6.14 19.12 -14.13
N ASN A 351 -7.38 19.45 -13.74
CA ASN A 351 -7.72 20.62 -12.94
C ASN A 351 -7.74 20.34 -11.42
N ALA A 352 -7.72 19.07 -11.02
CA ALA A 352 -7.61 18.62 -9.64
C ALA A 352 -6.86 17.28 -9.58
N LYS A 353 -6.23 16.98 -8.44
CA LYS A 353 -5.56 15.69 -8.22
C LYS A 353 -5.78 15.20 -6.79
N ALA A 354 -5.63 13.89 -6.60
CA ALA A 354 -5.41 13.33 -5.28
C ALA A 354 -4.06 13.82 -4.74
N PHE A 355 -4.04 14.14 -3.46
CA PHE A 355 -2.87 14.68 -2.76
C PHE A 355 -2.90 14.24 -1.29
N LYS A 356 -1.71 14.11 -0.72
CA LYS A 356 -1.49 13.85 0.69
C LYS A 356 -0.72 15.01 1.29
N ARG A 357 -1.32 15.67 2.29
CA ARG A 357 -0.67 16.75 3.04
C ARG A 357 0.13 16.15 4.19
N GLU A 358 1.08 16.91 4.72
CA GLU A 358 1.91 16.50 5.86
C GLU A 358 1.08 16.15 7.11
N GLU A 359 -0.08 16.78 7.29
CA GLU A 359 -1.02 16.50 8.37
C GLU A 359 -1.92 15.27 8.14
N ASP A 360 -1.97 14.71 6.93
CA ASP A 360 -2.87 13.60 6.57
C ASP A 360 -2.30 12.25 7.04
N ARG A 361 -2.53 11.91 8.31
CA ARG A 361 -1.96 10.73 9.00
C ARG A 361 -2.80 9.45 8.96
N ASP A 362 -3.66 9.26 7.97
CA ASP A 362 -4.51 8.07 7.83
C ASP A 362 -4.71 7.72 6.35
N GLY A 363 -5.53 6.72 6.01
CA GLY A 363 -5.79 6.30 4.64
C GLY A 363 -6.75 7.19 3.84
N GLN A 364 -7.19 8.36 4.34
CA GLN A 364 -8.11 9.23 3.59
C GLN A 364 -7.39 9.95 2.45
N ALA A 365 -8.04 10.08 1.30
CA ALA A 365 -7.52 10.88 0.19
C ALA A 365 -8.03 12.31 0.27
N THR A 366 -7.15 13.29 0.03
CA THR A 366 -7.52 14.70 -0.14
C THR A 366 -7.48 15.03 -1.63
N ILE A 367 -8.51 15.71 -2.15
CA ILE A 367 -8.50 16.21 -3.53
C ILE A 367 -8.21 17.71 -3.48
N VAL A 368 -7.20 18.15 -4.23
CA VAL A 368 -6.81 19.56 -4.33
C VAL A 368 -6.98 20.06 -5.75
N ALA A 369 -7.44 21.30 -5.90
CA ALA A 369 -7.48 21.99 -7.18
C ALA A 369 -6.06 22.40 -7.59
N LEU A 370 -5.71 22.13 -8.85
CA LEU A 370 -4.43 22.52 -9.46
C LEU A 370 -4.47 23.91 -10.10
N LYS A 371 -5.68 24.40 -10.36
CA LYS A 371 -6.00 25.70 -10.95
C LYS A 371 -7.39 26.14 -10.49
N PRO A 372 -7.78 27.42 -10.66
CA PRO A 372 -9.15 27.85 -10.39
C PRO A 372 -10.16 27.02 -11.22
N ILE A 373 -11.17 26.44 -10.57
CA ILE A 373 -12.19 25.60 -11.21
C ILE A 373 -13.52 26.37 -11.22
N SER A 374 -14.11 26.56 -12.40
CA SER A 374 -15.39 27.25 -12.54
C SER A 374 -16.58 26.32 -12.30
N LYS A 375 -17.73 26.88 -11.90
CA LYS A 375 -18.97 26.10 -11.75
C LYS A 375 -19.36 25.48 -13.09
N GLY A 376 -19.49 24.14 -13.12
CA GLY A 376 -19.86 23.37 -14.32
C GLY A 376 -18.67 22.94 -15.19
N GLU A 377 -17.44 23.15 -14.75
CA GLU A 377 -16.24 22.68 -15.44
C GLU A 377 -16.03 21.17 -15.20
N GLU A 378 -15.97 20.38 -16.27
CA GLU A 378 -15.64 18.94 -16.26
C GLU A 378 -14.35 18.65 -17.04
N GLN A 379 -13.67 17.55 -16.69
CA GLN A 379 -12.49 17.07 -17.41
C GLN A 379 -12.85 15.94 -18.41
N ALA A 380 -12.12 15.87 -19.53
CA ALA A 380 -12.22 14.81 -20.55
C ALA A 380 -11.43 13.55 -20.14
N MET A 381 -11.91 12.35 -20.52
CA MET A 381 -11.41 11.00 -20.13
C MET A 381 -10.12 10.53 -20.85
N LEU A 382 -9.40 9.52 -20.31
CA LEU A 382 -8.17 8.89 -20.88
C LEU A 382 -8.38 7.51 -21.54
N ALA A 383 -7.41 7.15 -22.41
CA ALA A 383 -7.34 5.92 -23.22
C ALA A 383 -7.27 4.62 -22.43
N ASP A 384 -6.51 4.60 -21.34
CA ASP A 384 -6.25 3.38 -20.54
C ASP A 384 -7.51 2.83 -19.86
N TYR A 385 -8.58 3.62 -19.80
CA TYR A 385 -9.91 3.21 -19.34
C TYR A 385 -10.84 2.75 -20.48
N GLY A 386 -10.29 2.54 -21.68
CA GLY A 386 -11.03 2.15 -22.88
C GLY A 386 -11.67 3.32 -23.65
N PHE A 387 -11.11 4.54 -23.55
CA PHE A 387 -11.65 5.75 -24.20
C PHE A 387 -10.57 6.68 -24.76
N SER A 388 -10.50 6.95 -26.06
CA SER A 388 -9.47 7.89 -26.58
C SER A 388 -9.57 9.30 -25.96
N CYS A 389 -8.47 9.79 -25.37
CA CYS A 389 -8.44 11.11 -24.75
C CYS A 389 -8.60 12.23 -25.79
N LYS A 390 -9.41 13.23 -25.46
CA LYS A 390 -9.64 14.43 -26.28
C LYS A 390 -9.32 15.72 -25.52
N CYS A 391 -8.42 15.66 -24.54
CA CYS A 391 -8.00 16.87 -23.82
C CYS A 391 -7.16 17.78 -24.73
N VAL A 392 -7.03 19.06 -24.36
CA VAL A 392 -6.31 20.08 -25.15
C VAL A 392 -4.89 19.60 -25.51
N LYS A 393 -4.15 19.04 -24.54
CA LYS A 393 -2.81 18.51 -24.77
C LYS A 393 -2.80 17.41 -25.84
N CYS A 394 -3.68 16.41 -25.72
CA CYS A 394 -3.77 15.33 -26.72
C CYS A 394 -4.22 15.82 -28.09
N GLN A 395 -5.00 16.90 -28.17
CA GLN A 395 -5.42 17.50 -29.44
C GLN A 395 -4.31 18.36 -30.09
N GLU A 396 -3.42 18.92 -29.28
CA GLU A 396 -2.25 19.68 -29.75
C GLU A 396 -1.09 18.75 -30.17
N GLU A 397 -0.99 17.56 -29.55
CA GLU A 397 0.06 16.57 -29.80
C GLU A 397 -0.34 15.48 -30.83
N SER A 398 -1.59 15.46 -31.30
CA SER A 398 -2.10 14.58 -32.36
C SER A 398 -1.92 15.17 -33.75
#